data_AF-K2BPU8-F1
#
_entry.id   AF-K2BPU8-F1
#
_cell.length_a   1.000
_cell.length_b   1.000
_cell.length_c   1.000
_cell.angle_alpha   90.00
_cell.angle_beta   90.00
_cell.angle_gamma   90.00
#
_symmetry.space_group_name_H-M   'P 1'
#
loop_
_entity.id
_entity.type
_entity.pdbx_description
1 polymer ?
#
loop_
_entity_poly.entity_id
_entity_poly.type
_entity_poly.pdbx_seq_one_letter_code
_entity_poly.pdbx_strand_id
1 'polypeptide(L)'
;MNEPKLILADEPTGNLDSKSGHEVMMLFHNLSKQDGRTVVIVSHDERIKDIADRVLWIEDGKLHTVPPEPESTVVDRVCGMKIDVKYAPFSTEIGEKDYKFCSEDCQQEFLQQPEKYQLK
;
A
#
# COMPACT_ATOMS: atom_id res chain seq x y z
N MET A 1 -21.82 10.19 -28.37
CA MET A 1 -21.34 10.00 -26.98
C MET A 1 -20.92 8.55 -26.85
N ASN A 2 -19.76 8.26 -26.26
CA ASN A 2 -19.23 6.90 -26.21
C ASN A 2 -19.70 6.21 -24.91
N GLU A 3 -20.22 4.99 -25.03
CA GLU A 3 -20.67 4.14 -23.92
C GLU A 3 -19.72 2.94 -23.78
N PRO A 4 -18.47 3.16 -23.30
CA PRO A 4 -17.50 2.08 -23.21
C PRO A 4 -17.92 1.06 -22.16
N LYS A 5 -17.79 -0.23 -22.53
CA LYS A 5 -18.04 -1.35 -21.61
C LYS A 5 -16.93 -1.55 -20.57
N LEU A 6 -15.73 -1.02 -20.85
CA LEU A 6 -14.54 -1.13 -20.01
C LEU A 6 -13.93 0.26 -19.79
N ILE A 7 -13.63 0.57 -18.54
CA ILE A 7 -12.95 1.79 -18.11
C ILE A 7 -11.68 1.36 -17.39
N LEU A 8 -10.54 1.89 -17.84
CA LEU A 8 -9.23 1.71 -17.20
C LEU A 8 -8.83 3.06 -16.60
N ALA A 9 -8.52 3.08 -15.31
CA ALA A 9 -8.11 4.30 -14.60
C ALA A 9 -6.80 4.06 -13.86
N ASP A 10 -5.77 4.82 -14.21
CA ASP A 10 -4.45 4.76 -13.57
C ASP A 10 -4.32 5.96 -12.61
N GLU A 11 -4.25 5.67 -11.31
CA GLU A 11 -4.16 6.64 -10.21
C GLU A 11 -5.13 7.84 -10.34
N PRO A 12 -6.46 7.60 -10.49
CA PRO A 12 -7.42 8.67 -10.83
C PRO A 12 -7.61 9.73 -9.74
N THR A 13 -7.15 9.47 -8.51
CA THR A 13 -7.33 10.34 -7.34
C THR A 13 -6.03 10.95 -6.81
N GLY A 14 -4.86 10.64 -7.39
CA GLY A 14 -3.55 10.96 -6.79
C GLY A 14 -3.28 12.45 -6.53
N ASN A 15 -3.96 13.36 -7.23
CA ASN A 15 -3.82 14.82 -7.07
C ASN A 15 -5.04 15.49 -6.42
N LEU A 16 -5.99 14.71 -5.90
CA LEU A 16 -7.25 15.22 -5.35
C LEU A 16 -7.21 15.23 -3.82
N ASP A 17 -7.88 16.23 -3.24
CA ASP A 17 -8.15 16.22 -1.80
C ASP A 17 -9.10 15.06 -1.42
N SER A 18 -9.19 14.78 -0.12
CA SER A 18 -9.98 13.65 0.40
C SER A 18 -11.44 13.63 -0.07
N LYS A 19 -12.09 14.80 -0.20
CA LYS A 19 -13.48 14.92 -0.62
C LYS A 19 -13.61 14.71 -2.11
N SER A 20 -12.81 15.43 -2.90
CA SER A 20 -12.82 15.31 -4.37
C SER A 20 -12.45 13.89 -4.82
N GLY A 21 -11.48 13.25 -4.16
CA GLY A 21 -11.12 11.86 -4.42
C GLY A 21 -12.27 10.89 -4.14
N HIS A 22 -13.02 11.11 -3.05
CA HIS A 22 -14.19 10.29 -2.72
C HIS A 22 -15.30 10.41 -3.77
N GLU A 23 -15.57 11.62 -4.28
CA GLU A 23 -16.57 11.84 -5.33
C GLU A 23 -16.22 11.09 -6.63
N VAL A 24 -14.94 11.11 -7.04
CA VAL A 24 -14.46 10.35 -8.20
C VAL A 24 -14.60 8.84 -7.99
N MET A 25 -14.27 8.35 -6.80
CA MET A 25 -14.42 6.94 -6.45
C MET A 25 -15.88 6.49 -6.49
N MET A 26 -16.80 7.31 -5.99
CA MET A 26 -18.25 7.05 -6.06
C MET A 26 -18.77 7.05 -7.50
N LEU A 27 -18.21 7.89 -8.38
CA LEU A 27 -18.55 7.86 -9.81
C LEU A 27 -18.16 6.50 -10.43
N PHE A 28 -16.94 6.01 -10.20
CA PHE A 28 -16.54 4.70 -10.70
C PHE A 28 -17.41 3.56 -10.15
N HIS A 29 -17.73 3.62 -8.85
CA HIS A 29 -18.65 2.67 -8.23
C HIS A 29 -20.01 2.66 -8.94
N ASN A 30 -20.61 3.83 -9.18
CA ASN A 30 -21.90 3.92 -9.87
C ASN A 30 -21.82 3.43 -11.32
N LEU A 31 -20.77 3.77 -12.06
CA LEU A 31 -20.54 3.27 -13.42
C LEU A 31 -20.45 1.74 -13.44
N SER A 32 -19.91 1.13 -12.40
CA SER A 32 -19.87 -0.33 -12.30
C SER A 32 -21.22 -0.92 -11.89
N LYS A 33 -21.83 -0.41 -10.81
CA LYS A 33 -23.03 -0.99 -10.19
C LYS A 33 -24.33 -0.67 -10.90
N GLN A 34 -24.46 0.54 -11.39
CA GLN A 34 -25.70 1.04 -11.99
C GLN A 34 -25.69 0.88 -13.51
N ASP A 35 -24.58 1.26 -14.15
CA ASP A 35 -24.46 1.22 -15.61
C ASP A 35 -23.97 -0.15 -16.14
N GLY A 36 -23.60 -1.08 -15.26
CA GLY A 36 -23.11 -2.41 -15.64
C GLY A 36 -21.77 -2.40 -16.39
N ARG A 37 -20.95 -1.37 -16.19
CA ARG A 37 -19.63 -1.25 -16.83
C ARG A 37 -18.57 -1.99 -16.03
N THR A 38 -17.54 -2.48 -16.71
CA THR A 38 -16.34 -2.98 -16.03
C THR A 38 -15.39 -1.82 -15.78
N VAL A 39 -14.95 -1.66 -14.54
CA VAL A 39 -13.97 -0.64 -14.16
C VAL A 39 -12.76 -1.33 -13.55
N VAL A 40 -11.57 -1.00 -14.06
CA VAL A 40 -10.28 -1.45 -13.50
C VAL A 40 -9.50 -0.22 -13.08
N ILE A 41 -9.12 -0.17 -11.82
CA ILE A 41 -8.41 0.96 -11.23
C ILE A 41 -7.07 0.47 -10.69
N VAL A 42 -6.00 1.17 -11.03
CA VAL A 42 -4.70 1.04 -10.38
C VAL A 42 -4.59 2.18 -9.38
N SER A 43 -4.44 1.86 -8.10
CA SER A 43 -4.19 2.89 -7.09
C SER A 43 -3.45 2.35 -5.86
N HIS A 44 -2.66 3.22 -5.22
CA HIS A 44 -2.12 3.02 -3.87
C HIS A 44 -3.09 3.47 -2.75
N ASP A 45 -4.25 4.03 -3.09
CA ASP A 45 -5.25 4.49 -2.13
C ASP A 45 -6.05 3.33 -1.54
N GLU A 46 -5.81 3.00 -0.26
CA GLU A 46 -6.47 1.90 0.43
C GLU A 46 -7.99 2.06 0.54
N ARG A 47 -8.52 3.29 0.43
CA ARG A 47 -9.97 3.55 0.48
C ARG A 47 -10.72 2.88 -0.67
N ILE A 48 -10.02 2.46 -1.73
CA ILE A 48 -10.62 1.72 -2.84
C ILE A 48 -11.12 0.33 -2.40
N LYS A 49 -10.51 -0.25 -1.36
CA LYS A 49 -10.85 -1.58 -0.83
C LYS A 49 -12.33 -1.64 -0.40
N ASP A 50 -12.87 -0.53 0.08
CA ASP A 50 -14.24 -0.45 0.60
C ASP A 50 -15.32 -0.47 -0.49
N ILE A 51 -14.97 -0.10 -1.73
CA ILE A 51 -15.93 0.05 -2.83
C ILE A 51 -15.70 -0.92 -3.99
N ALA A 52 -14.55 -1.59 -4.01
CA ALA A 52 -14.17 -2.51 -5.06
C ALA A 52 -14.80 -3.89 -4.84
N ASP A 53 -15.25 -4.51 -5.94
CA ASP A 53 -15.71 -5.91 -5.91
C ASP A 53 -14.58 -6.90 -5.63
N ARG A 54 -13.38 -6.57 -6.12
CA ARG A 54 -12.19 -7.39 -6.05
C ARG A 54 -10.98 -6.47 -5.96
N VAL A 55 -10.05 -6.84 -5.10
CA VAL A 55 -8.75 -6.18 -5.00
C VAL A 55 -7.67 -7.20 -5.30
N LEU A 56 -6.72 -6.80 -6.14
CA LEU A 56 -5.53 -7.59 -6.48
C LEU A 56 -4.30 -6.77 -6.09
N TRP A 57 -3.30 -7.44 -5.54
CA TRP A 57 -2.02 -6.84 -5.21
C TRP A 57 -1.03 -7.13 -6.34
N ILE A 58 -0.19 -6.16 -6.68
CA ILE A 58 0.89 -6.35 -7.66
C ILE A 58 2.24 -6.13 -6.98
N GLU A 59 3.12 -7.12 -7.10
CA GLU A 59 4.46 -7.10 -6.52
C GLU A 59 5.41 -7.78 -7.50
N ASP A 60 6.53 -7.12 -7.82
CA ASP A 60 7.53 -7.62 -8.76
C ASP A 60 6.95 -8.11 -10.10
N GLY A 61 5.95 -7.39 -10.61
CA GLY A 61 5.25 -7.72 -11.87
C GLY A 61 4.33 -8.94 -11.79
N LYS A 62 4.07 -9.48 -10.60
CA LYS A 62 3.16 -10.61 -10.36
C LYS A 62 1.91 -10.15 -9.63
N LEU A 63 0.78 -10.72 -10.03
CA LEU A 63 -0.50 -10.49 -9.36
C LEU A 63 -0.71 -11.51 -8.25
N HIS A 64 -1.11 -11.00 -7.10
CA HIS A 64 -1.44 -11.74 -5.90
C HIS A 64 -2.88 -11.41 -5.49
N THR A 65 -3.52 -12.32 -4.77
CA THR A 65 -4.66 -11.94 -3.94
C THR A 65 -4.17 -10.92 -2.91
N VAL A 66 -5.04 -10.00 -2.46
CA VAL A 66 -4.69 -9.04 -1.40
C VAL A 66 -3.94 -9.78 -0.30
N PRO A 67 -2.72 -9.35 0.06
CA PRO A 67 -2.05 -9.94 1.20
C PRO A 67 -3.00 -9.81 2.40
N PRO A 68 -3.07 -10.82 3.28
CA PRO A 68 -3.82 -10.67 4.52
C PRO A 68 -3.35 -9.39 5.21
N GLU A 69 -4.28 -8.69 5.86
CA GLU A 69 -3.92 -7.57 6.75
C GLU A 69 -2.72 -8.01 7.59
N PRO A 70 -1.65 -7.20 7.65
CA PRO A 70 -0.42 -7.62 8.29
C PRO A 70 -0.73 -8.00 9.74
N GLU A 71 -0.54 -9.28 10.08
CA GLU A 71 -0.82 -9.79 11.44
C GLU A 71 0.00 -9.04 12.49
N SER A 72 1.18 -8.54 12.09
CA SER A 72 1.99 -7.65 12.90
C SER A 72 2.81 -6.70 12.00
N THR A 73 2.73 -5.41 12.30
CA THR A 73 3.60 -4.40 11.69
C THR A 73 4.58 -3.86 12.72
N VAL A 74 5.82 -3.65 12.32
CA VAL A 74 6.83 -2.92 13.11
C VAL A 74 7.24 -1.65 12.38
N VAL A 75 7.80 -0.69 13.11
CA VAL A 75 8.27 0.57 12.53
C VAL A 75 9.78 0.48 12.31
N ASP A 76 10.21 0.72 11.08
CA ASP A 76 11.62 0.97 10.76
C ASP A 76 12.11 2.17 11.58
N ARG A 77 13.13 1.96 12.42
CA ARG A 77 13.64 3.02 13.31
C ARG A 77 14.41 4.11 12.57
N VAL A 78 14.85 3.85 11.35
CA VAL A 78 15.61 4.80 10.53
C VAL A 78 14.65 5.74 9.80
N CYS A 79 13.71 5.19 9.02
CA CYS A 79 12.84 6.00 8.15
C CYS A 79 11.42 6.21 8.69
N GLY A 80 10.97 5.43 9.68
CA GLY A 80 9.62 5.49 10.24
C GLY A 80 8.57 4.70 9.45
N MET A 81 8.98 3.94 8.43
CA MET A 81 8.07 3.13 7.63
C MET A 81 7.48 1.98 8.44
N LYS A 82 6.17 1.74 8.31
CA LYS A 82 5.54 0.52 8.84
C LYS A 82 5.86 -0.64 7.92
N ILE A 83 6.43 -1.70 8.48
CA ILE A 83 6.84 -2.90 7.76
C ILE A 83 6.00 -4.06 8.26
N ASP A 84 5.44 -4.85 7.36
CA ASP A 84 4.88 -6.15 7.70
C ASP A 84 6.03 -7.09 8.09
N VAL A 85 5.99 -7.59 9.32
CA VAL A 85 7.00 -8.49 9.88
C VAL A 85 7.23 -9.73 9.03
N LYS A 86 6.17 -10.20 8.33
CA LYS A 86 6.21 -11.38 7.47
C LYS A 86 7.06 -11.17 6.22
N TYR A 87 7.15 -9.94 5.71
CA TYR A 87 7.85 -9.62 4.47
C TYR A 87 9.10 -8.78 4.68
N ALA A 88 9.41 -8.38 5.92
CA ALA A 88 10.64 -7.65 6.26
C ALA A 88 11.89 -8.50 5.97
N PRO A 89 12.63 -8.26 4.87
CA PRO A 89 13.75 -9.12 4.50
C PRO A 89 15.04 -8.77 5.25
N PHE A 90 15.09 -7.58 5.86
CA PHE A 90 16.26 -7.04 6.53
C PHE A 90 16.00 -6.91 8.02
N SER A 91 16.83 -7.55 8.84
CA SER A 91 16.75 -7.42 10.30
C SER A 91 18.12 -7.53 10.98
N THR A 92 18.20 -7.04 12.21
CA THR A 92 19.40 -7.19 13.04
C THR A 92 19.02 -7.30 14.51
N GLU A 93 19.77 -8.09 15.28
CA GLU A 93 19.57 -8.26 16.70
C GLU A 93 20.61 -7.45 17.48
N ILE A 94 20.15 -6.63 18.44
CA ILE A 94 21.01 -5.94 19.39
C ILE A 94 20.51 -6.23 20.81
N GLY A 95 21.31 -6.95 21.58
CA GLY A 95 20.91 -7.45 22.90
C GLY A 95 19.79 -8.48 22.78
N GLU A 96 18.63 -8.20 23.37
CA GLU A 96 17.42 -9.04 23.29
C GLU A 96 16.37 -8.51 22.31
N LYS A 97 16.67 -7.47 21.53
CA LYS A 97 15.73 -6.82 20.61
C LYS A 97 16.09 -7.13 19.16
N ASP A 98 15.10 -7.62 18.41
CA ASP A 98 15.13 -7.72 16.95
C ASP A 98 14.62 -6.42 16.31
N TYR A 99 15.38 -5.87 15.37
CA TYR A 99 15.06 -4.67 14.61
C TYR A 99 14.88 -5.04 13.15
N LYS A 100 13.78 -4.60 12.53
CA LYS A 100 13.46 -4.88 11.11
C LYS A 100 13.49 -3.59 10.29
N PHE A 101 13.90 -3.70 9.03
CA PHE A 101 14.14 -2.58 8.14
C PHE A 101 13.43 -2.74 6.79
N CYS A 102 13.00 -1.62 6.21
CA CYS A 102 12.30 -1.60 4.92
C CYS A 102 13.24 -1.83 3.73
N SER A 103 14.54 -1.58 3.91
CA SER A 103 15.58 -1.76 2.90
C SER A 103 16.92 -2.12 3.54
N GLU A 104 17.83 -2.67 2.72
CA GLU A 104 19.22 -2.92 3.12
C GLU A 104 19.90 -1.61 3.58
N ASP A 105 19.65 -0.51 2.88
CA ASP A 105 20.19 0.81 3.24
C ASP A 105 19.81 1.24 4.65
N CYS A 106 18.54 1.06 5.05
CA CYS A 106 18.09 1.38 6.41
C CYS A 106 18.77 0.49 7.46
N GLN A 107 18.96 -0.79 7.16
CA GLN A 107 19.71 -1.69 8.05
C GLN A 107 21.16 -1.24 8.20
N GLN A 108 21.84 -0.89 7.11
CA GLN A 108 23.23 -0.44 7.14
C GLN A 108 23.38 0.88 7.89
N GLU A 109 22.48 1.84 7.68
CA GLU A 109 22.47 3.11 8.42
C GLU A 109 22.29 2.89 9.92
N PHE A 110 21.38 1.99 10.30
CA PHE A 110 21.16 1.63 11.69
C PHE A 110 22.42 1.02 12.32
N LEU A 111 23.09 0.08 11.62
CA LEU A 111 24.31 -0.58 12.11
C LEU A 111 25.49 0.39 12.29
N GLN A 112 25.56 1.45 11.49
CA GLN A 112 26.60 2.48 11.63
C GLN A 112 26.42 3.33 12.89
N GLN A 113 25.17 3.60 13.30
CA GLN A 113 24.87 4.43 14.48
C GLN A 113 23.67 3.90 15.29
N PRO A 114 23.77 2.72 15.93
CA PRO A 114 22.60 2.07 16.53
C PRO A 114 21.99 2.90 17.68
N GLU A 115 22.83 3.53 18.49
CA GLU A 115 22.41 4.33 19.65
C GLU A 115 21.46 5.47 19.28
N LYS A 116 21.64 6.06 18.08
CA LYS A 116 20.79 7.15 17.56
C LYS A 116 19.33 6.70 17.37
N TYR A 117 19.12 5.43 17.05
CA TYR A 117 17.82 4.88 16.64
C TYR A 117 17.17 4.02 17.73
N GLN A 118 17.91 3.65 18.78
CA GLN A 118 17.40 2.86 19.91
C GLN A 118 16.64 3.69 20.96
N LEU A 119 16.84 5.01 20.99
CA LEU A 119 16.32 5.92 22.02
C LEU A 119 14.98 6.61 21.66
N LYS A 120 14.34 6.25 20.55
CA LYS A 120 13.06 6.81 20.09
C LYS A 120 11.89 5.85 20.24
#